data_AF-A0A6B0XFN7-F1
#
_entry.id   AF-A0A6B0XFN7-F1
#
_cell.length_a   1.000
_cell.length_b   1.000
_cell.length_c   1.000
_cell.angle_alpha   90.00
_cell.angle_beta   90.00
_cell.angle_gamma   90.00
#
_symmetry.space_group_name_H-M   'P 1'
#
loop_
_entity.id
_entity.type
_entity.pdbx_description
1 polymer ?
#
loop_
_entity_poly.entity_id
_entity_poly.type
_entity_poly.pdbx_seq_one_letter_code
_entity_poly.pdbx_strand_id
1 'polypeptide(L)'
;VIQDWENEVWDIPNVKANHPEKTIHPCQFPVELVERCTLALTNDDGVVLDPYCGVGTTVITALKHNRKAIAAEQDKEYVDIARDRLRRFIDGTLPIRPLGKPVHTPTGREKVVQRPLEWGNSTKETGL
;
A
#
# COMPACT_ATOMS: atom_id res chain seq x y z
N VAL A 1 -9.99 9.34 -3.53
CA VAL A 1 -10.01 9.83 -2.12
C VAL A 1 -11.41 10.21 -1.68
N ILE A 2 -12.08 11.22 -2.26
CA ILE A 2 -13.46 11.59 -1.85
C ILE A 2 -14.42 10.42 -2.07
N GLN A 3 -14.36 9.75 -3.22
CA GLN A 3 -15.18 8.57 -3.52
C GLN A 3 -14.90 7.38 -2.59
N ASP A 4 -13.69 7.27 -2.04
CA ASP A 4 -13.27 6.12 -1.25
C ASP A 4 -13.95 6.14 0.14
N TRP A 5 -14.29 7.32 0.63
CA TRP A 5 -15.06 7.49 1.87
C TRP A 5 -16.54 7.18 1.67
N GLU A 6 -17.09 7.52 0.50
CA GLU A 6 -18.49 7.22 0.14
C GLU A 6 -18.70 5.72 -0.09
N ASN A 7 -17.71 5.05 -0.69
CA ASN A 7 -17.79 3.63 -1.00
C ASN A 7 -17.40 2.71 0.17
N GLU A 8 -16.91 3.27 1.28
CA GLU A 8 -16.41 2.54 2.47
C GLU A 8 -15.34 1.48 2.17
N VAL A 9 -14.76 1.50 0.96
CA VAL A 9 -13.81 0.52 0.45
C VAL A 9 -12.60 1.26 -0.12
N TRP A 10 -11.41 0.87 0.34
CA TRP A 10 -10.15 1.39 -0.17
C TRP A 10 -9.49 0.37 -1.08
N ASP A 11 -9.50 0.63 -2.38
CA ASP A 11 -8.75 -0.14 -3.36
C ASP A 11 -7.30 0.35 -3.44
N ILE A 12 -6.42 -0.24 -2.63
CA ILE A 12 -5.01 0.10 -2.53
C ILE A 12 -4.17 -1.14 -2.87
N PRO A 13 -3.20 -1.03 -3.79
CA PRO A 13 -2.36 -2.16 -4.15
C PRO A 13 -1.44 -2.55 -2.99
N ASN A 14 -1.38 -3.84 -2.68
CA ASN A 14 -0.44 -4.36 -1.69
C ASN A 14 1.03 -4.26 -2.18
N VAL A 15 1.98 -4.16 -1.26
CA VAL A 15 3.41 -4.07 -1.52
C VAL A 15 3.97 -5.46 -1.90
N LYS A 16 3.80 -5.82 -3.17
CA LYS A 16 4.33 -7.07 -3.78
C LYS A 16 5.61 -6.82 -4.58
N ALA A 17 6.16 -7.85 -5.23
CA ALA A 17 7.48 -7.86 -5.88
C ALA A 17 7.77 -6.64 -6.79
N ASN A 18 6.78 -6.17 -7.55
CA ASN A 18 6.94 -5.03 -8.48
C ASN A 18 6.46 -3.70 -7.89
N HIS A 19 6.17 -3.63 -6.59
CA HIS A 19 5.72 -2.42 -5.94
C HIS A 19 6.93 -1.50 -5.65
N PRO A 20 6.86 -0.18 -5.93
CA PRO A 20 7.98 0.74 -5.75
C PRO A 20 8.52 0.77 -4.31
N GLU A 21 7.64 0.54 -3.33
CA GLU A 21 8.00 0.56 -1.91
C GLU A 21 8.52 -0.78 -1.38
N LYS A 22 8.62 -1.83 -2.21
CA LYS A 22 8.92 -3.19 -1.74
C LYS A 22 10.29 -3.27 -1.07
N THR A 23 10.30 -3.83 0.13
CA THR A 23 11.50 -4.27 0.85
C THR A 23 11.45 -5.78 1.09
N ILE A 24 12.36 -6.31 1.89
CA ILE A 24 12.34 -7.73 2.29
C ILE A 24 11.12 -8.09 3.15
N HIS A 25 10.50 -7.11 3.85
CA HIS A 25 9.46 -7.40 4.83
C HIS A 25 8.25 -8.07 4.15
N PRO A 26 7.79 -9.24 4.65
CA PRO A 26 6.79 -10.05 3.96
C PRO A 26 5.41 -9.39 3.94
N CYS A 27 5.07 -8.69 5.02
CA CYS A 27 3.77 -8.08 5.24
C CYS A 27 3.86 -6.55 5.32
N GLN A 28 4.60 -5.92 4.40
CA GLN A 28 4.73 -4.47 4.39
C GLN A 28 3.45 -3.81 3.87
N PHE A 29 2.87 -2.91 4.66
CA PHE A 29 1.78 -2.05 4.18
C PHE A 29 2.29 -0.88 3.32
N PRO A 30 1.52 -0.45 2.31
CA PRO A 30 1.87 0.71 1.49
C PRO A 30 1.71 2.00 2.30
N VAL A 31 2.54 3.01 2.01
CA VAL A 31 2.47 4.34 2.64
C VAL A 31 1.09 4.95 2.49
N GLU A 32 0.47 4.79 1.32
CA GLU A 32 -0.88 5.31 1.03
C GLU A 32 -1.94 4.84 2.04
N LEU A 33 -1.88 3.58 2.49
CA LEU A 33 -2.83 3.06 3.48
C LEU A 33 -2.70 3.79 4.81
N VAL A 34 -1.46 3.89 5.31
CA VAL A 34 -1.19 4.52 6.61
C VAL A 34 -1.40 6.03 6.56
N GLU A 35 -1.16 6.65 5.40
CA GLU A 35 -1.39 8.08 5.13
C GLU A 35 -2.85 8.47 5.32
N ARG A 36 -3.79 7.66 4.85
CA ARG A 36 -5.22 7.88 5.07
C ARG A 36 -5.57 7.88 6.56
N CYS A 37 -5.11 6.87 7.29
CA CYS A 37 -5.35 6.78 8.74
C CYS A 37 -4.71 7.94 9.49
N THR A 38 -3.49 8.33 9.13
CA THR A 38 -2.77 9.44 9.79
C THR A 38 -3.52 10.75 9.59
N LEU A 39 -3.92 11.07 8.35
CA LEU A 39 -4.64 12.32 8.04
C LEU A 39 -6.05 12.36 8.66
N ALA A 40 -6.73 11.21 8.76
CA ALA A 40 -8.08 11.14 9.32
C ALA A 40 -8.12 11.15 10.85
N LEU A 41 -7.10 10.60 11.51
CA LEU A 41 -7.13 10.32 12.95
C LEU A 41 -6.16 11.19 13.77
N THR A 42 -5.41 12.09 13.12
CA THR A 42 -4.43 12.93 13.81
C THR A 42 -4.47 14.37 13.34
N ASN A 43 -4.24 15.28 14.28
CA ASN A 43 -4.00 16.68 13.98
C ASN A 43 -2.56 16.91 13.53
N ASP A 44 -2.32 18.06 12.90
CA ASP A 44 -0.97 18.55 12.61
C ASP A 44 -0.15 18.66 13.91
N ASP A 45 1.17 18.44 13.82
CA ASP A 45 2.12 18.36 14.94
C ASP A 45 1.83 17.26 15.99
N GLY A 46 0.81 16.43 15.75
CA GLY A 46 0.45 15.28 16.57
C GLY A 46 1.52 14.19 16.61
N VAL A 47 1.31 13.18 17.46
CA VAL A 47 2.21 12.05 17.62
C VAL A 47 1.51 10.75 17.19
N VAL A 48 2.16 9.98 16.31
CA VAL A 48 1.75 8.64 15.91
C VAL A 48 2.60 7.60 16.62
N LEU A 49 1.98 6.66 17.33
CA LEU A 49 2.65 5.53 17.96
C LEU A 49 2.43 4.26 17.14
N ASP A 50 3.51 3.58 16.77
CA ASP A 50 3.47 2.26 16.13
C ASP A 50 4.38 1.25 16.84
N PRO A 51 3.84 0.38 17.70
CA PRO A 51 4.64 -0.59 18.45
C PRO A 51 5.14 -1.78 17.61
N TYR A 52 4.73 -1.90 16.34
CA TYR A 52 5.08 -2.99 15.43
C TYR A 52 5.43 -2.45 14.04
N CYS A 53 6.34 -1.48 13.99
CA CYS A 53 6.50 -0.63 12.81
C CYS A 53 7.14 -1.34 11.62
N GLY A 54 7.71 -2.54 11.81
CA GLY A 54 8.42 -3.29 10.78
C GLY A 54 9.47 -2.42 10.11
N VAL A 55 9.32 -2.24 8.80
CA VAL A 55 10.22 -1.40 7.99
C VAL A 55 9.85 0.08 7.98
N GLY A 56 9.05 0.57 8.93
CA GLY A 56 8.89 2.00 9.22
C GLY A 56 7.90 2.77 8.33
N THR A 57 6.90 2.10 7.74
CA THR A 57 5.88 2.78 6.91
C THR A 57 5.17 3.89 7.70
N THR A 58 4.78 3.63 8.95
CA THR A 58 4.10 4.63 9.81
C THR A 58 4.97 5.83 10.14
N VAL A 59 6.27 5.62 10.38
CA VAL A 59 7.22 6.71 10.68
C VAL A 59 7.36 7.64 9.47
N ILE A 60 7.50 7.08 8.27
CA ILE A 60 7.59 7.83 7.02
C ILE A 60 6.32 8.66 6.81
N THR A 61 5.15 8.04 6.97
CA THR A 61 3.86 8.73 6.83
C THR A 61 3.70 9.87 7.81
N ALA A 62 4.02 9.67 9.09
CA ALA A 62 3.89 10.72 10.10
C ALA A 62 4.75 11.95 9.72
N LEU A 63 6.02 11.73 9.38
CA LEU A 63 6.93 12.81 8.99
C LEU A 63 6.51 13.50 7.70
N LYS A 64 6.01 12.75 6.71
CA LYS A 64 5.47 13.30 5.46
C LYS A 64 4.37 14.33 5.69
N HIS A 65 3.58 14.17 6.76
CA HIS A 65 2.48 15.06 7.08
C HIS A 65 2.74 15.95 8.29
N ASN A 66 4.00 16.27 8.63
CA ASN A 66 4.29 17.13 9.78
C ASN A 66 3.70 16.61 11.11
N ARG A 67 3.77 15.28 11.32
CA ARG A 67 3.54 14.63 12.62
C ARG A 67 4.85 14.06 13.15
N LYS A 68 4.91 13.86 14.46
CA LYS A 68 5.97 13.10 15.12
C LYS A 68 5.61 11.63 15.13
N ALA A 69 6.61 10.76 15.20
CA ALA A 69 6.41 9.32 15.34
C ALA A 69 7.21 8.76 16.52
N ILE A 70 6.59 7.82 17.23
CA ILE A 70 7.26 6.93 18.18
C ILE A 70 7.02 5.52 17.66
N ALA A 71 8.07 4.73 17.51
CA ALA A 71 7.95 3.40 16.93
C ALA A 71 8.88 2.39 17.57
N ALA A 72 8.43 1.15 17.63
CA ALA A 72 9.21 0.00 18.09
C ALA A 72 9.14 -1.14 17.07
N GLU A 73 10.22 -1.91 17.00
CA GLU A 73 10.33 -3.12 16.20
C GLU A 73 11.36 -4.02 16.88
N GLN A 74 11.07 -5.32 16.93
CA GLN A 74 11.92 -6.31 17.59
C GLN A 74 13.05 -6.78 16.67
N ASP A 75 12.77 -6.91 15.39
CA ASP A 75 13.74 -7.40 14.41
C ASP A 75 14.73 -6.28 14.01
N LYS A 76 16.01 -6.51 14.31
CA LYS A 76 17.08 -5.56 14.00
C LYS A 76 17.20 -5.28 12.49
N GLU A 77 16.99 -6.28 11.64
CA GLU A 77 17.06 -6.11 10.19
C GLU A 77 15.98 -5.14 9.70
N TYR A 78 14.76 -5.28 10.23
CA TYR A 78 13.66 -4.37 9.91
C TYR A 78 13.90 -2.96 10.43
N VAL A 79 14.48 -2.81 11.62
CA VAL A 79 14.90 -1.50 12.17
C VAL A 79 15.94 -0.83 11.27
N ASP A 80 16.92 -1.58 10.78
CA ASP A 80 17.98 -1.02 9.92
C ASP A 80 17.42 -0.59 8.55
N ILE A 81 16.48 -1.36 7.98
CA ILE A 81 15.75 -0.99 6.76
C ILE A 81 14.86 0.23 7.00
N ALA A 82 14.16 0.31 8.13
CA ALA A 82 13.34 1.47 8.49
C ALA A 82 14.19 2.74 8.54
N ARG A 83 15.40 2.66 9.11
CA ARG A 83 16.37 3.76 9.16
C ARG A 83 16.87 4.17 7.78
N ASP A 84 17.20 3.21 6.91
CA ASP A 84 17.60 3.51 5.52
C ASP A 84 16.47 4.19 4.75
N ARG A 85 15.25 3.63 4.82
CA ARG A 85 14.08 4.23 4.19
C ARG A 85 13.82 5.64 4.70
N LEU A 86 13.95 5.87 6.01
CA LEU A 86 13.78 7.19 6.61
C LEU A 86 14.83 8.19 6.08
N ARG A 87 16.11 7.80 5.99
CA ARG A 87 17.15 8.66 5.39
C ARG A 87 16.81 9.01 3.95
N ARG A 88 16.47 8.01 3.13
CA ARG A 88 16.09 8.21 1.73
C ARG A 88 14.84 9.07 1.59
N PHE A 89 13.90 8.99 2.53
CA PHE A 89 12.72 9.85 2.55
C PHE A 89 13.11 11.31 2.80
N ILE A 90 13.97 11.56 3.80
CA ILE A 90 14.49 12.90 4.11
C ILE A 90 15.27 13.47 2.91
N ASP A 91 16.06 12.65 2.23
CA ASP A 91 16.82 13.02 1.04
C ASP A 91 15.94 13.18 -0.22
N GLY A 92 14.64 12.86 -0.15
CA GLY A 92 13.72 12.92 -1.28
C GLY A 92 13.92 11.83 -2.34
N THR A 93 14.65 10.76 -2.02
CA THR A 93 15.01 9.67 -2.95
C THR A 93 14.23 8.37 -2.73
N LEU A 94 13.37 8.31 -1.70
CA LEU A 94 12.54 7.13 -1.43
C LEU A 94 11.37 7.05 -2.43
N PRO A 95 11.27 5.99 -3.26
CA PRO A 95 10.12 5.82 -4.14
C PRO A 95 8.88 5.47 -3.32
N ILE A 96 7.89 6.36 -3.34
CA ILE A 96 6.60 6.19 -2.68
C ILE A 96 5.50 6.28 -3.73
N ARG A 97 4.49 5.40 -3.63
CA ARG A 97 3.28 5.53 -4.43
C ARG A 97 2.47 6.74 -3.93
N PRO A 98 2.15 7.73 -4.78
CA PRO A 98 1.34 8.87 -4.36
C PRO A 98 -0.07 8.48 -3.91
N LEU A 99 -0.59 9.18 -2.90
CA LEU A 99 -1.96 9.05 -2.39
C LEU A 99 -2.98 9.24 -3.52
N GLY A 100 -3.91 8.30 -3.66
CA GLY A 100 -4.99 8.38 -4.65
C GLY A 100 -4.57 8.06 -6.08
N LYS A 101 -3.34 7.57 -6.30
CA LYS A 101 -2.95 7.07 -7.63
C LYS A 101 -3.90 5.89 -8.00
N PRO A 102 -4.51 5.87 -9.19
CA PRO A 102 -5.39 4.77 -9.59
C PRO A 102 -4.64 3.44 -9.71
N VAL A 103 -5.32 2.35 -9.36
CA VAL A 103 -4.84 0.98 -9.64
C VAL A 103 -4.83 0.79 -11.16
N HIS A 104 -3.79 0.12 -11.67
CA HIS A 104 -3.72 -0.18 -13.10
C HIS A 104 -4.82 -1.20 -13.45
N THR A 105 -5.74 -0.78 -14.33
CA THR A 105 -6.73 -1.66 -14.92
C THR A 105 -6.20 -2.19 -16.25
N PRO A 106 -6.14 -3.52 -16.46
CA PRO A 106 -5.80 -4.10 -17.75
C PRO A 106 -6.76 -3.60 -18.84
N THR A 107 -6.21 -3.33 -20.02
CA THR A 107 -6.99 -2.85 -21.18
C THR A 107 -7.76 -3.98 -21.88
N GLY A 108 -7.48 -5.24 -21.54
CA GLY A 108 -8.03 -6.43 -22.17
C GLY A 108 -7.28 -6.86 -23.44
N ARG A 109 -6.26 -6.10 -23.86
CA ARG A 109 -5.38 -6.42 -25.00
C ARG A 109 -4.11 -7.15 -24.58
N GLU A 110 -3.85 -7.22 -23.28
CA GLU A 110 -2.72 -7.93 -22.72
C GLU A 110 -2.84 -9.43 -23.04
N LYS A 111 -1.70 -10.09 -23.27
CA LYS A 111 -1.64 -11.56 -23.37
C LYS A 111 -1.83 -12.19 -21.99
N VAL A 112 -3.02 -12.04 -21.41
CA VAL A 112 -3.45 -12.79 -20.24
C VAL A 112 -4.00 -14.14 -20.68
N VAL A 113 -4.01 -15.11 -19.76
CA VAL A 113 -4.68 -16.40 -19.97
C VAL A 113 -6.12 -16.11 -20.34
N GLN A 114 -6.46 -16.34 -21.61
CA GLN A 114 -7.82 -16.26 -22.09
C GLN A 114 -8.54 -17.53 -21.68
N ARG A 115 -9.82 -17.41 -21.37
CA ARG A 115 -10.67 -18.58 -21.07
C ARG A 115 -10.59 -19.54 -22.26
N PRO A 116 -10.21 -20.83 -22.07
CA PRO A 116 -10.23 -21.82 -23.14
C PRO A 116 -11.60 -21.87 -23.82
N LEU A 117 -11.61 -22.02 -25.15
CA LEU A 117 -12.83 -22.02 -25.96
C LEU A 117 -13.79 -23.13 -25.52
N GLU A 118 -13.25 -24.27 -25.08
CA GLU A 118 -14.00 -25.42 -24.55
C GLU A 118 -14.84 -25.10 -23.29
N TRP A 119 -14.52 -24.05 -22.54
CA TRP A 119 -15.33 -23.62 -21.40
C TRP A 119 -16.53 -22.73 -21.80
N GLY A 120 -16.65 -22.39 -23.09
CA GLY A 120 -17.68 -21.50 -23.63
C GLY A 120 -19.09 -22.11 -23.80
N ASN A 121 -19.27 -23.44 -23.71
CA ASN A 121 -20.55 -24.08 -24.03
C ASN A 121 -20.97 -25.18 -23.02
N SER A 122 -21.58 -24.78 -21.91
CA SER A 122 -22.60 -25.58 -21.20
C SER A 122 -23.56 -24.57 -20.58
N THR A 123 -24.73 -24.26 -21.12
CA THR A 123 -25.86 -25.13 -21.42
C THR A 123 -26.72 -24.44 -22.48
N LYS A 124 -26.98 -25.10 -23.61
CA LYS A 124 -28.22 -24.89 -24.37
C LYS A 124 -29.17 -26.00 -23.98
N GLU A 125 -30.38 -25.57 -23.64
CA GLU A 125 -31.64 -26.31 -23.59
C GLU A 125 -31.59 -27.70 -24.23
N THR A 126 -31.91 -28.72 -23.44
CA THR A 126 -32.65 -29.87 -23.95
C THR A 126 -33.98 -29.86 -23.21
N GLY A 127 -35.02 -29.43 -23.91
CA GLY A 127 -36.39 -29.51 -23.45
C GLY A 127 -36.81 -30.98 -23.26
N LEU A 128 -37.53 -31.19 -22.17
CA LEU A 128 -38.60 -32.16 -22.01
C LEU A 128 -39.51 -31.66 -20.88
#